data_AF-A0A076L260-F1
#
_entry.id   AF-A0A076L260-F1
#
_cell.length_a   1.000
_cell.length_b   1.000
_cell.length_c   1.000
_cell.angle_alpha   90.00
_cell.angle_beta   90.00
_cell.angle_gamma   90.00
#
_symmetry.space_group_name_H-M   'P 1'
#
loop_
_entity.id
_entity.type
_entity.pdbx_description
1 polymer ?
#
loop_
_entity_poly.entity_id
_entity_poly.type
_entity_poly.pdbx_seq_one_letter_code
_entity_poly.pdbx_strand_id
1 'polypeptide(L)'
;QAGDPTEVRGAASVFAASRPDDKPLIIGSIRSNLGHAEPAAGNSGLIKAVLAIENGRIPGNPTFENPSPKIDFAGWKVKASRYTIPWPTQNLRRASVNSFGYGGSNVHVVIEQAAIDHKPRHVSSYLSEDAELDFDDDSDAARPHTLVLSANDEASLRANIRALSNHLINPRVKVDLADLAYTLSERRSAFFHRAYLTT
;
A
#
# COMPACT_ATOMS: atom_id res chain seq x y z
N GLN A 1 13.43 -25.93 2.78
CA GLN A 1 13.84 -24.71 2.04
C GLN A 1 14.38 -25.06 0.64
N ALA A 2 13.60 -25.75 -0.20
CA ALA A 2 13.94 -25.98 -1.62
C ALA A 2 13.18 -25.04 -2.58
N GLY A 3 12.18 -24.31 -2.05
CA GLY A 3 11.31 -23.42 -2.83
C GLY A 3 12.02 -22.17 -3.30
N ASP A 4 12.69 -21.43 -2.41
CA ASP A 4 13.20 -20.08 -2.72
C ASP A 4 14.13 -20.04 -3.94
N PRO A 5 15.15 -20.93 -4.09
CA PRO A 5 15.98 -20.94 -5.29
C PRO A 5 15.20 -21.24 -6.56
N THR A 6 14.18 -22.10 -6.48
CA THR A 6 13.34 -22.48 -7.62
C THR A 6 12.43 -21.33 -8.04
N GLU A 7 11.81 -20.65 -7.07
CA GLU A 7 10.95 -19.48 -7.30
C GLU A 7 11.74 -18.32 -7.88
N VAL A 8 12.91 -18.01 -7.31
CA VAL A 8 13.75 -16.91 -7.79
C VAL A 8 14.28 -17.20 -9.18
N ARG A 9 14.73 -18.43 -9.44
CA ARG A 9 15.18 -18.84 -10.78
C ARG A 9 14.06 -18.75 -11.82
N GLY A 10 12.84 -19.18 -11.46
CA GLY A 10 11.67 -19.09 -12.34
C GLY A 10 11.27 -17.64 -12.65
N ALA A 11 11.33 -16.75 -11.66
CA ALA A 11 11.09 -15.33 -11.89
C ALA A 11 12.19 -14.72 -12.77
N ALA A 12 13.45 -15.05 -12.52
CA ALA A 12 14.60 -14.54 -13.28
C ALA A 12 14.58 -15.00 -14.74
N SER A 13 14.22 -16.26 -15.02
CA SER A 13 14.17 -16.78 -16.39
C SER A 13 13.16 -16.06 -17.28
N VAL A 14 12.13 -15.45 -16.70
CA VAL A 14 11.11 -14.69 -17.42
C VAL A 14 11.44 -13.20 -17.47
N PHE A 15 11.79 -12.61 -16.32
CA PHE A 15 11.87 -11.16 -16.19
C PHE A 15 13.28 -10.58 -16.24
N ALA A 16 14.33 -11.39 -16.05
CA ALA A 16 15.69 -10.87 -15.86
C ALA A 16 16.56 -10.91 -17.13
N ALA A 17 16.24 -11.76 -18.11
CA ALA A 17 17.08 -11.97 -19.30
C ALA A 17 17.38 -10.68 -20.09
N SER A 18 16.40 -9.77 -20.20
CA SER A 18 16.54 -8.49 -20.92
C SER A 18 16.91 -7.31 -20.02
N ARG A 19 17.18 -7.53 -18.73
CA ARG A 19 17.48 -6.44 -17.79
C ARG A 19 18.97 -6.06 -17.84
N PRO A 20 19.28 -4.75 -17.86
CA PRO A 20 20.63 -4.25 -17.60
C PRO A 20 21.15 -4.65 -16.22
N ASP A 21 22.47 -4.76 -16.06
CA ASP A 21 23.11 -5.19 -14.81
C ASP A 21 22.91 -4.18 -13.67
N ASP A 22 22.74 -2.90 -13.99
CA ASP A 22 22.42 -1.81 -13.05
C ASP A 22 20.92 -1.74 -12.68
N LYS A 23 20.06 -2.52 -13.37
CA LYS A 23 18.61 -2.55 -13.16
C LYS A 23 18.10 -3.97 -12.90
N PRO A 24 18.59 -4.66 -11.85
CA PRO A 24 18.15 -6.02 -11.54
C PRO A 24 16.65 -6.09 -11.22
N LEU A 25 16.08 -7.29 -11.28
CA LEU A 25 14.73 -7.54 -10.79
C LEU A 25 14.74 -7.48 -9.26
N ILE A 26 13.96 -6.58 -8.68
CA ILE A 26 13.83 -6.49 -7.23
C ILE A 26 12.83 -7.53 -6.74
N ILE A 27 13.25 -8.39 -5.81
CA ILE A 27 12.43 -9.46 -5.24
C ILE A 27 12.24 -9.26 -3.73
N GLY A 28 11.13 -9.77 -3.21
CA GLY A 28 10.83 -9.77 -1.79
C GLY A 28 9.53 -10.50 -1.47
N SER A 29 9.26 -10.67 -0.18
CA SER A 29 8.08 -11.38 0.31
C SER A 29 7.45 -10.61 1.46
N ILE A 30 6.13 -10.68 1.61
CA ILE A 30 5.43 -10.18 2.81
C ILE A 30 5.58 -11.17 3.98
N ARG A 31 5.96 -12.42 3.69
CA ARG A 31 6.04 -13.50 4.69
C ARG A 31 7.11 -13.27 5.74
N SER A 32 8.14 -12.48 5.43
CA SER A 32 9.14 -12.04 6.41
C SER A 32 8.57 -11.13 7.50
N ASN A 33 7.40 -10.51 7.27
CA ASN A 33 6.78 -9.56 8.19
C ASN A 33 5.62 -10.21 8.96
N LEU A 34 4.78 -10.98 8.29
CA LEU A 34 3.52 -11.52 8.85
C LEU A 34 3.48 -13.05 8.93
N GLY A 35 4.56 -13.73 8.52
CA GLY A 35 4.54 -15.19 8.36
C GLY A 35 3.72 -15.63 7.14
N HIS A 36 3.39 -16.92 7.07
CA HIS A 36 2.58 -17.47 5.99
C HIS A 36 1.09 -17.43 6.38
N ALA A 37 0.36 -16.45 5.83
CA ALA A 37 -1.08 -16.28 6.07
C ALA A 37 -1.97 -17.29 5.30
N GLU A 38 -1.43 -18.45 4.92
CA GLU A 38 -2.12 -19.55 4.24
C GLU A 38 -3.07 -19.07 3.11
N PRO A 39 -4.42 -19.23 3.16
CA PRO A 39 -5.26 -18.86 2.01
C PRO A 39 -5.25 -17.35 1.75
N ALA A 40 -4.85 -16.52 2.73
CA ALA A 40 -4.73 -15.08 2.58
C ALA A 40 -3.32 -14.63 2.10
N ALA A 41 -2.35 -15.54 1.94
CA ALA A 41 -0.98 -15.18 1.59
C ALA A 41 -0.88 -14.40 0.26
N GLY A 42 -1.72 -14.75 -0.73
CA GLY A 42 -1.80 -14.02 -2.00
C GLY A 42 -2.31 -12.59 -1.82
N ASN A 43 -3.37 -12.40 -1.02
CA ASN A 43 -3.94 -11.08 -0.73
C ASN A 43 -2.96 -10.19 0.04
N SER A 44 -2.22 -10.74 1.00
CA SER A 44 -1.17 -9.99 1.71
C SER A 44 -0.06 -9.52 0.75
N GLY A 45 0.31 -10.37 -0.23
CA GLY A 45 1.26 -10.00 -1.28
C GLY A 45 0.72 -8.90 -2.20
N LEU A 46 -0.56 -8.99 -2.57
CA LEU A 46 -1.27 -8.00 -3.38
C LEU A 46 -1.31 -6.63 -2.69
N ILE A 47 -1.73 -6.59 -1.42
CA ILE A 47 -1.78 -5.36 -0.61
C ILE A 47 -0.38 -4.73 -0.49
N LYS A 48 0.65 -5.55 -0.22
CA LYS A 48 2.05 -5.06 -0.21
C LYS A 48 2.42 -4.39 -1.53
N ALA A 49 2.10 -5.03 -2.66
CA ALA A 49 2.46 -4.53 -3.98
C ALA A 49 1.72 -3.22 -4.33
N VAL A 50 0.42 -3.13 -4.03
CA VAL A 50 -0.37 -1.90 -4.24
C VAL A 50 0.20 -0.76 -3.39
N LEU A 51 0.39 -0.97 -2.08
CA LEU A 51 0.95 0.05 -1.20
C LEU A 51 2.37 0.47 -1.63
N ALA A 52 3.19 -0.46 -2.10
CA ALA A 52 4.53 -0.15 -2.60
C ALA A 52 4.51 0.74 -3.85
N ILE A 53 3.56 0.50 -4.76
CA ILE A 53 3.36 1.30 -5.97
C ILE A 53 2.85 2.70 -5.60
N GLU A 54 1.83 2.79 -4.75
CA GLU A 54 1.22 4.04 -4.30
C GLU A 54 2.22 4.93 -3.57
N ASN A 55 3.00 4.35 -2.64
CA ASN A 55 4.00 5.09 -1.87
C ASN A 55 5.31 5.29 -2.64
N GLY A 56 5.47 4.69 -3.83
CA GLY A 56 6.69 4.79 -4.63
C GLY A 56 7.94 4.25 -3.92
N ARG A 57 7.77 3.23 -3.06
CA ARG A 57 8.84 2.63 -2.26
C ARG A 57 8.68 1.12 -2.24
N ILE A 58 9.79 0.39 -2.33
CA ILE A 58 9.80 -1.08 -2.23
C ILE A 58 10.16 -1.43 -0.78
N PRO A 59 9.23 -1.99 0.03
CA PRO A 59 9.51 -2.35 1.41
C PRO A 59 10.57 -3.46 1.49
N GLY A 60 11.51 -3.31 2.43
CA GLY A 60 12.54 -4.31 2.69
C GLY A 60 12.01 -5.61 3.29
N ASN A 61 12.83 -6.66 3.21
CA ASN A 61 12.58 -7.97 3.84
C ASN A 61 13.37 -8.02 5.17
N PRO A 62 12.75 -7.84 6.34
CA PRO A 62 13.47 -7.61 7.61
C PRO A 62 14.42 -8.74 8.03
N THR A 63 14.13 -9.97 7.60
CA THR A 63 14.91 -11.18 7.89
C THR A 63 15.99 -11.50 6.85
N PHE A 64 16.19 -10.64 5.85
CA PHE A 64 17.19 -10.84 4.80
C PHE A 64 18.57 -10.34 5.27
N GLU A 65 19.27 -11.16 6.06
CA GLU A 65 20.62 -10.86 6.57
C GLU A 65 21.72 -11.59 5.81
N ASN A 66 21.61 -12.92 5.73
CA ASN A 66 22.57 -13.79 5.05
C ASN A 66 21.89 -14.39 3.80
N PRO A 67 22.19 -13.88 2.58
CA PRO A 67 21.59 -14.39 1.36
C PRO A 67 21.89 -15.88 1.18
N SER A 68 20.90 -16.65 0.72
CA SER A 68 21.10 -18.07 0.47
C SER A 68 22.14 -18.30 -0.63
N PRO A 69 23.18 -19.13 -0.41
CA PRO A 69 24.21 -19.41 -1.42
C PRO A 69 23.67 -20.21 -2.61
N LYS A 70 22.44 -20.73 -2.52
CA LYS A 70 21.75 -21.43 -3.61
C LYS A 70 21.11 -20.47 -4.62
N ILE A 71 21.14 -19.17 -4.36
CA ILE A 71 20.59 -18.14 -5.24
C ILE A 71 21.76 -17.35 -5.83
N ASP A 72 21.91 -17.42 -7.15
CA ASP A 72 22.92 -16.63 -7.87
C ASP A 72 22.37 -15.22 -8.16
N PHE A 73 22.45 -14.33 -7.16
CA PHE A 73 21.91 -12.97 -7.28
C PHE A 73 22.51 -12.18 -8.45
N ALA A 74 23.83 -12.32 -8.66
CA ALA A 74 24.53 -11.64 -9.73
C ALA A 74 24.18 -12.23 -11.10
N GLY A 75 24.34 -13.55 -11.28
CA GLY A 75 24.09 -14.20 -12.57
C GLY A 75 22.61 -14.24 -12.97
N TRP A 76 21.69 -14.26 -12.00
CA TRP A 76 20.25 -14.18 -12.28
C TRP A 76 19.71 -12.74 -12.33
N LYS A 77 20.58 -11.74 -12.16
CA LYS A 77 20.24 -10.30 -12.15
C LYS A 77 19.04 -9.99 -11.25
N VAL A 78 19.04 -10.55 -10.04
CA VAL A 78 18.01 -10.34 -9.01
C VAL A 78 18.61 -9.65 -7.80
N LYS A 79 17.81 -8.86 -7.10
CA LYS A 79 18.23 -8.16 -5.89
C LYS A 79 17.12 -8.21 -4.84
N ALA A 80 17.49 -8.55 -3.61
CA ALA A 80 16.64 -8.36 -2.44
C ALA A 80 17.30 -7.32 -1.52
N SER A 81 16.50 -6.60 -0.75
CA SER A 81 16.97 -5.64 0.23
C SER A 81 16.35 -5.93 1.58
N ARG A 82 17.14 -5.76 2.65
CA ARG A 82 16.63 -5.73 4.03
C ARG A 82 15.87 -4.45 4.32
N TYR A 83 16.30 -3.34 3.71
CA TYR A 83 15.80 -2.01 3.95
C TYR A 83 14.87 -1.55 2.83
N THR A 84 13.94 -0.66 3.16
CA THR A 84 13.08 0.00 2.18
C THR A 84 13.93 0.82 1.21
N ILE A 85 13.66 0.69 -0.08
CA ILE A 85 14.34 1.45 -1.13
C ILE A 85 13.34 2.30 -1.93
N PRO A 86 13.74 3.49 -2.42
CA PRO A 86 12.93 4.26 -3.35
C PRO A 86 12.64 3.45 -4.61
N TRP A 87 11.41 3.54 -5.13
CA TRP A 87 11.05 2.96 -6.42
C TRP A 87 11.31 3.99 -7.53
N PRO A 88 12.21 3.71 -8.49
CA PRO A 88 12.52 4.64 -9.57
C PRO A 88 11.26 5.15 -10.31
N THR A 89 11.24 6.44 -10.63
CA THR A 89 10.09 7.16 -11.23
C THR A 89 10.13 7.22 -12.76
N GLN A 90 11.23 6.77 -13.38
CA GLN A 90 11.49 6.92 -14.83
C GLN A 90 10.48 6.17 -15.72
N ASN A 91 9.84 5.12 -15.19
CA ASN A 91 8.87 4.29 -15.90
C ASN A 91 7.68 3.98 -14.98
N LEU A 92 6.57 3.54 -15.57
CA LEU A 92 5.43 3.01 -14.82
C LEU A 92 5.90 1.90 -13.87
N ARG A 93 5.52 2.03 -12.60
CA ARG A 93 5.83 1.01 -11.59
C ARG A 93 4.97 -0.22 -11.85
N ARG A 94 5.60 -1.39 -11.97
CA ARG A 94 4.92 -2.68 -12.13
C ARG A 94 5.45 -3.68 -11.12
N ALA A 95 4.55 -4.38 -10.45
CA ALA A 95 4.88 -5.51 -9.57
C ALA A 95 4.20 -6.78 -10.07
N SER A 96 4.88 -7.90 -9.93
CA SER A 96 4.28 -9.22 -10.02
C SER A 96 4.09 -9.83 -8.63
N VAL A 97 2.93 -10.44 -8.39
CA VAL A 97 2.62 -11.19 -7.17
C VAL A 97 2.42 -12.65 -7.52
N ASN A 98 3.18 -13.53 -6.87
CA ASN A 98 3.12 -14.97 -7.03
C ASN A 98 2.46 -15.64 -5.82
N SER A 99 1.66 -16.66 -6.07
CA SER A 99 1.17 -17.57 -5.02
C SER A 99 1.17 -19.01 -5.53
N PHE A 100 1.95 -19.86 -4.86
CA PHE A 100 2.10 -21.27 -5.20
C PHE A 100 1.46 -22.12 -4.08
N GLY A 101 0.32 -22.73 -4.39
CA GLY A 101 -0.40 -23.58 -3.46
C GLY A 101 0.27 -24.95 -3.33
N TYR A 102 0.24 -25.52 -2.12
CA TYR A 102 0.83 -26.84 -1.86
C TYR A 102 0.25 -27.95 -2.77
N GLY A 103 -1.02 -27.84 -3.14
CA GLY A 103 -1.69 -28.76 -4.07
C GLY A 103 -1.29 -28.61 -5.55
N GLY A 104 -0.34 -27.74 -5.89
CA GLY A 104 0.16 -27.53 -7.26
C GLY A 104 -0.53 -26.40 -8.04
N SER A 105 -1.61 -25.82 -7.51
CA SER A 105 -2.26 -24.65 -8.12
C SER A 105 -1.40 -23.41 -7.96
N ASN A 106 -1.06 -22.79 -9.09
CA ASN A 106 -0.17 -21.63 -9.14
C ASN A 106 -0.92 -20.43 -9.73
N VAL A 107 -0.77 -19.26 -9.11
CA VAL A 107 -1.37 -18.00 -9.55
C VAL A 107 -0.30 -16.92 -9.63
N HIS A 108 -0.37 -16.12 -10.71
CA HIS A 108 0.50 -14.98 -10.95
C HIS A 108 -0.36 -13.79 -11.37
N VAL A 109 -0.13 -12.63 -10.75
CA VAL A 109 -0.82 -11.38 -11.09
C VAL A 109 0.22 -10.29 -11.33
N VAL A 110 0.03 -9.51 -12.39
CA VAL A 110 0.82 -8.30 -12.67
C VAL A 110 -0.04 -7.08 -12.37
N ILE A 111 0.51 -6.15 -11.59
CA ILE A 111 -0.13 -4.89 -11.18
C ILE A 111 0.71 -3.76 -11.74
N GLU A 112 0.04 -2.74 -12.27
CA GLU A 112 0.65 -1.53 -12.79
C GLU A 112 0.16 -0.31 -12.01
N GLN A 113 1.02 0.69 -11.87
CA GLN A 113 0.66 2.02 -11.40
C GLN A 113 -0.48 2.61 -12.23
N ALA A 114 -1.49 3.17 -11.54
CA ALA A 114 -2.55 3.91 -12.21
C ALA A 114 -2.00 5.14 -12.97
N ALA A 115 -2.64 5.48 -14.10
CA ALA A 115 -2.23 6.60 -14.93
C ALA A 115 -2.34 7.94 -14.18
N ILE A 116 -1.35 8.83 -14.38
CA ILE A 116 -1.19 10.10 -13.65
C ILE A 116 -2.27 11.13 -14.02
N ASP A 117 -2.87 11.00 -15.20
CA ASP A 117 -3.97 11.85 -15.69
C ASP A 117 -5.32 11.57 -15.00
N HIS A 118 -5.44 10.43 -14.32
CA HIS A 118 -6.55 10.19 -13.41
C HIS A 118 -6.33 10.99 -12.14
N LYS A 119 -7.18 12.00 -11.90
CA LYS A 119 -7.30 12.59 -10.56
C LYS A 119 -7.50 11.44 -9.55
N PRO A 120 -6.62 11.27 -8.56
CA PRO A 120 -6.72 10.17 -7.64
C PRO A 120 -8.07 10.25 -6.92
N ARG A 121 -8.89 9.20 -7.07
CA ARG A 121 -10.19 9.08 -6.39
C ARG A 121 -10.05 8.81 -4.89
N HIS A 122 -8.83 8.57 -4.43
CA HIS A 122 -8.46 8.35 -3.06
C HIS A 122 -7.26 9.24 -2.74
N VAL A 123 -7.42 10.09 -1.73
CA VAL A 123 -6.34 10.90 -1.18
C VAL A 123 -6.08 10.36 0.22
N SER A 124 -4.82 9.97 0.49
CA SER A 124 -4.41 9.65 1.84
C SER A 124 -4.46 10.91 2.69
N SER A 125 -5.11 10.84 3.83
CA SER A 125 -5.09 11.93 4.81
C SER A 125 -3.74 12.04 5.55
N TYR A 126 -2.90 11.01 5.49
CA TYR A 126 -1.55 11.07 6.05
C TYR A 126 -0.60 11.84 5.15
N LEU A 127 0.10 12.82 5.73
CA LEU A 127 1.19 13.55 5.09
C LEU A 127 2.31 12.57 4.71
N SER A 128 2.82 12.69 3.48
CA SER A 128 4.02 11.98 3.06
C SER A 128 5.27 12.55 3.74
N GLU A 129 6.31 11.74 3.93
CA GLU A 129 7.60 12.20 4.50
C GLU A 129 8.23 13.33 3.67
N ASP A 130 7.97 13.35 2.37
CA ASP A 130 8.45 14.36 1.42
C ASP A 130 7.47 15.52 1.20
N ALA A 131 6.36 15.59 1.95
CA ALA A 131 5.43 16.71 1.83
C ALA A 131 6.07 17.97 2.41
N GLU A 132 6.32 18.98 1.57
CA GLU A 132 6.60 20.32 2.06
C GLU A 132 5.39 20.78 2.87
N LEU A 133 5.66 21.32 4.08
CA LEU A 133 4.62 21.92 4.90
C LEU A 133 4.16 23.19 4.19
N ASP A 134 3.14 23.04 3.35
CA ASP A 134 2.49 24.15 2.70
C ASP A 134 1.62 24.86 3.76
N PHE A 135 2.15 25.96 4.27
CA PHE A 135 1.49 26.84 5.25
C PHE A 135 0.52 27.81 4.57
N ASP A 136 0.52 27.88 3.23
CA ASP A 136 -0.44 28.64 2.44
C ASP A 136 -1.71 27.81 2.21
N ASP A 137 -2.44 27.51 3.29
CA ASP A 137 -3.79 26.99 3.19
C ASP A 137 -4.79 28.13 2.98
N ASP A 138 -4.77 28.69 1.77
CA ASP A 138 -5.70 29.73 1.31
C ASP A 138 -6.98 29.09 0.73
N SER A 139 -7.47 28.00 1.34
CA SER A 139 -8.66 27.28 0.92
C SER A 139 -9.87 27.62 1.81
N ASP A 140 -10.70 28.55 1.32
CA ASP A 140 -12.14 28.70 1.61
C ASP A 140 -12.59 28.56 3.08
N ALA A 141 -11.82 29.09 4.04
CA ALA A 141 -12.09 29.10 5.48
C ALA A 141 -13.39 29.84 5.91
N ALA A 142 -14.30 30.13 4.97
CA ALA A 142 -15.53 30.87 5.19
C ALA A 142 -16.81 30.01 5.14
N ARG A 143 -16.76 28.76 4.65
CA ARG A 143 -17.97 27.93 4.52
C ARG A 143 -18.02 26.82 5.57
N PRO A 144 -19.07 26.75 6.41
CA PRO A 144 -19.24 25.67 7.37
C PRO A 144 -19.55 24.35 6.64
N HIS A 145 -18.91 23.27 7.07
CA HIS A 145 -19.17 21.91 6.58
C HIS A 145 -19.88 21.09 7.65
N THR A 146 -20.83 20.25 7.25
CA THR A 146 -21.50 19.30 8.15
C THR A 146 -20.90 17.91 8.01
N LEU A 147 -20.22 17.46 9.04
CA LEU A 147 -19.70 16.10 9.16
C LEU A 147 -20.79 15.21 9.77
N VAL A 148 -21.24 14.20 9.02
CA VAL A 148 -22.31 13.29 9.45
C VAL A 148 -21.75 11.91 9.80
N LEU A 149 -22.24 11.31 10.88
CA LEU A 149 -21.91 9.94 11.24
C LEU A 149 -23.18 9.16 11.54
N SER A 150 -23.18 7.88 11.21
CA SER A 150 -24.24 6.98 11.62
C SER A 150 -23.72 5.57 11.93
N ALA A 151 -24.46 4.82 12.74
CA ALA A 151 -24.18 3.43 13.05
C ALA A 151 -25.46 2.66 13.40
N ASN A 152 -25.37 1.32 13.42
CA ASN A 152 -26.49 0.44 13.77
C ASN A 152 -26.91 0.52 15.25
N ASP A 153 -26.02 0.99 16.12
CA ASP A 153 -26.28 1.14 17.55
C ASP A 153 -25.49 2.34 18.12
N GLU A 154 -25.87 2.78 19.32
CA GLU A 154 -25.27 3.93 19.98
C GLU A 154 -23.79 3.71 20.35
N ALA A 155 -23.42 2.50 20.77
CA ALA A 155 -22.05 2.21 21.17
C ALA A 155 -21.09 2.28 19.97
N SER A 156 -21.51 1.73 18.83
CA SER A 156 -20.81 1.80 17.54
C SER A 156 -20.70 3.23 17.04
N LEU A 157 -21.76 4.05 17.17
CA LEU A 157 -21.70 5.48 16.80
C LEU A 157 -20.64 6.21 17.63
N ARG A 158 -20.64 6.02 18.96
CA ARG A 158 -19.65 6.62 19.86
C ARG A 158 -18.23 6.13 19.55
N ALA A 159 -18.07 4.85 19.19
CA ALA A 159 -16.78 4.30 18.77
C ALA A 159 -16.28 4.93 17.46
N ASN A 160 -17.16 5.09 16.46
CA ASN A 160 -16.82 5.75 15.19
C ASN A 160 -16.43 7.22 15.40
N ILE A 161 -17.14 7.96 16.25
CA ILE A 161 -16.80 9.35 16.61
C ILE A 161 -15.41 9.42 17.26
N ARG A 162 -15.13 8.53 18.23
CA ARG A 162 -13.80 8.48 18.87
C ARG A 162 -12.70 8.11 17.88
N ALA A 163 -12.94 7.15 17.00
CA ALA A 163 -11.98 6.73 15.99
C ALA A 163 -11.65 7.87 15.02
N LEU A 164 -12.67 8.60 14.54
CA LEU A 164 -12.48 9.77 13.68
C LEU A 164 -11.75 10.89 14.43
N SER A 165 -12.14 11.19 15.66
CA SER A 165 -11.46 12.20 16.49
C SER A 165 -9.98 11.87 16.69
N ASN A 166 -9.65 10.62 17.03
CA ASN A 166 -8.27 10.18 17.21
C ASN A 166 -7.46 10.26 15.90
N HIS A 167 -8.11 10.01 14.76
CA HIS A 167 -7.49 10.15 13.45
C HIS A 167 -7.18 11.62 13.14
N LEU A 168 -8.15 12.53 13.32
CA LEU A 168 -8.02 13.95 12.99
C LEU A 168 -7.05 14.71 13.92
N ILE A 169 -6.88 14.27 15.17
CA ILE A 169 -5.93 14.87 16.12
C ILE A 169 -4.48 14.45 15.82
N ASN A 170 -4.26 13.43 14.98
CA ASN A 170 -2.92 13.00 14.65
C ASN A 170 -2.17 14.09 13.85
N PRO A 171 -0.99 14.56 14.30
CA PRO A 171 -0.27 15.64 13.62
C PRO A 171 0.24 15.28 12.22
N ARG A 172 0.26 13.98 11.87
CA ARG A 172 0.57 13.51 10.51
C ARG A 172 -0.65 13.45 9.61
N VAL A 173 -1.83 13.86 10.08
CA VAL A 173 -3.07 13.85 9.31
C VAL A 173 -3.43 15.28 8.91
N LYS A 174 -3.61 15.51 7.61
CA LYS A 174 -4.20 16.72 7.03
C LYS A 174 -5.36 16.27 6.14
N VAL A 175 -6.52 16.89 6.33
CA VAL A 175 -7.74 16.58 5.57
C VAL A 175 -8.31 17.85 4.99
N ASP A 176 -8.82 17.75 3.76
CA ASP A 176 -9.75 18.73 3.22
C ASP A 176 -11.15 18.46 3.81
N LEU A 177 -11.74 19.48 4.44
CA LEU A 177 -13.04 19.34 5.10
C LEU A 177 -14.18 19.09 4.11
N ALA A 178 -14.09 19.59 2.88
CA ALA A 178 -15.08 19.34 1.84
C ALA A 178 -15.05 17.86 1.41
N ASP A 179 -13.87 17.30 1.19
CA ASP A 179 -13.69 15.89 0.84
C ASP A 179 -14.12 14.96 1.99
N LEU A 180 -13.81 15.34 3.24
CA LEU A 180 -14.24 14.59 4.41
C LEU A 180 -15.76 14.62 4.56
N ALA A 181 -16.39 15.78 4.46
CA ALA A 181 -17.85 15.93 4.53
C ALA A 181 -18.55 15.10 3.45
N TYR A 182 -18.09 15.20 2.20
CA TYR A 182 -18.59 14.40 1.07
C TYR A 182 -18.43 12.90 1.30
N THR A 183 -17.27 12.46 1.81
CA THR A 183 -17.00 11.04 2.07
C THR A 183 -17.91 10.50 3.18
N LEU A 184 -18.12 11.30 4.24
CA LEU A 184 -18.99 10.92 5.34
C LEU A 184 -20.47 10.91 4.95
N SER A 185 -20.92 11.81 4.07
CA SER A 185 -22.32 11.88 3.62
C SER A 185 -22.66 10.88 2.50
N GLU A 186 -21.85 10.83 1.44
CA GLU A 186 -22.17 10.09 0.21
C GLU A 186 -21.52 8.71 0.12
N ARG A 187 -20.46 8.45 0.90
CA ARG A 187 -19.65 7.22 0.80
C ARG A 187 -19.74 6.35 2.05
N ARG A 188 -20.76 6.57 2.90
CA ARG A 188 -21.07 5.76 4.08
C ARG A 188 -22.55 5.41 4.08
N SER A 189 -22.88 4.24 4.62
CA SER A 189 -24.28 3.85 4.83
C SER A 189 -24.96 4.78 5.85
N ALA A 190 -26.24 5.08 5.63
CA ALA A 190 -27.06 5.84 6.55
C ALA A 190 -27.87 4.93 7.46
N PHE A 191 -27.52 4.89 8.75
CA PHE A 191 -28.19 4.11 9.78
C PHE A 191 -29.08 4.97 10.69
N PHE A 192 -29.75 4.35 11.68
CA PHE A 192 -30.71 5.01 12.55
C PHE A 192 -30.07 5.85 13.66
N HIS A 193 -28.99 5.40 14.28
CA HIS A 193 -28.26 6.21 15.25
C HIS A 193 -27.36 7.19 14.50
N ARG A 194 -27.61 8.49 14.66
CA ARG A 194 -26.97 9.55 13.89
C ARG A 194 -26.37 10.60 14.80
N ALA A 195 -25.25 11.16 14.38
CA ALA A 195 -24.64 12.35 14.96
C ALA A 195 -24.15 13.25 13.83
N TYR A 196 -24.02 14.55 14.12
CA TYR A 196 -23.42 15.50 13.21
C TYR A 196 -22.57 16.51 13.98
N LEU A 197 -21.62 17.11 13.28
CA LEU A 197 -20.82 18.24 13.72
C LEU A 197 -20.74 19.26 12.59
N THR A 198 -20.90 20.54 12.89
CA THR A 198 -20.69 21.63 11.94
C THR A 198 -19.41 22.37 12.32
N THR A 199 -18.53 22.59 11.35
CA THR A 199 -17.24 23.29 11.51
C THR A 199 -17.40 24.80 11.46
#